data_AF-E9I5P5-F1
#
_entry.id   AF-E9I5P5-F1
#
_cell.length_a   1.000
_cell.length_b   1.000
_cell.length_c   1.000
_cell.angle_alpha   90.00
_cell.angle_beta   90.00
_cell.angle_gamma   90.00
#
_symmetry.space_group_name_H-M   'P 1'
#
loop_
_entity.id
_entity.type
_entity.pdbx_description
1 polymer ?
#
loop_
_entity_poly.entity_id
_entity_poly.type
_entity_poly.pdbx_seq_one_letter_code
_entity_poly.pdbx_strand_id
1 'polypeptide(L)'
;MTAARKPFNPVHGEIFKCFCNMKDEATGEILLFRLVAEQVSHNPPVNAFHFECPQQRLSISGNLSIKAKFMGMYVGVTLGGDMVLELPAHNQSQDQ
;
A
#
# COMPACT_ATOMS: atom_id res chain seq x y z
N MET A 1 -11.03 10.65 21.71
CA MET A 1 -9.90 9.81 21.28
C MET A 1 -10.43 8.43 20.92
N THR A 2 -10.35 8.02 19.66
CA THR A 2 -10.65 6.65 19.27
C THR A 2 -9.51 5.74 19.75
N ALA A 3 -9.83 4.78 20.62
CA ALA A 3 -8.86 3.78 21.07
C ALA A 3 -8.34 2.97 19.87
N ALA A 4 -7.03 2.76 19.78
CA ALA A 4 -6.45 1.88 18.78
C ALA A 4 -7.01 0.46 18.96
N ARG A 5 -7.67 -0.06 17.91
CA ARG A 5 -8.16 -1.44 17.89
C ARG A 5 -7.23 -2.28 17.03
N LYS A 6 -6.97 -3.51 17.47
CA LYS A 6 -6.27 -4.49 16.64
C LYS A 6 -7.12 -4.75 15.39
N PRO A 7 -6.58 -4.59 14.17
CA PRO A 7 -7.29 -4.96 12.95
C PRO A 7 -7.50 -6.48 12.92
N PHE A 8 -8.46 -6.94 12.11
CA PHE A 8 -8.64 -8.36 11.87
C PHE A 8 -7.38 -8.96 11.25
N ASN A 9 -7.04 -10.19 11.62
CA ASN A 9 -5.99 -10.95 10.97
C ASN A 9 -6.60 -11.61 9.72
N PRO A 10 -6.21 -11.21 8.50
CA PRO A 10 -6.84 -11.73 7.30
C PRO A 10 -6.62 -13.23 7.15
N VAL A 11 -7.57 -13.91 6.52
CA VAL A 11 -7.41 -15.34 6.18
C VAL A 11 -6.43 -15.50 5.02
N HIS A 12 -5.77 -16.64 4.89
CA HIS A 12 -4.88 -16.88 3.76
C HIS A 12 -5.64 -16.80 2.44
N GLY A 13 -5.10 -16.05 1.47
CA GLY A 13 -5.75 -15.77 0.19
C GLY A 13 -6.91 -14.76 0.26
N GLU A 14 -7.13 -14.11 1.42
CA GLU A 14 -8.08 -12.99 1.49
C GLU A 14 -7.60 -11.84 0.59
N ILE A 15 -8.51 -11.32 -0.24
CA ILE A 15 -8.22 -10.26 -1.20
C ILE A 15 -9.05 -9.03 -0.86
N PHE A 16 -8.38 -7.89 -0.74
CA PHE A 16 -9.00 -6.57 -0.65
C PHE A 16 -8.77 -5.80 -1.96
N LYS A 17 -9.83 -5.19 -2.50
CA LYS A 17 -9.76 -4.32 -3.68
C LYS A 17 -10.41 -2.98 -3.37
N CYS A 18 -9.74 -1.90 -3.73
CA CYS A 18 -10.26 -0.54 -3.58
C CYS A 18 -10.00 0.27 -4.86
N PHE A 19 -10.97 1.11 -5.21
CA PHE A 19 -10.91 1.99 -6.36
C PHE A 19 -11.28 3.40 -5.91
N CYS A 20 -10.50 4.39 -6.30
CA CYS A 20 -10.77 5.79 -5.99
C CYS A 20 -10.62 6.64 -7.25
N ASN A 21 -11.63 7.47 -7.51
CA ASN A 21 -11.57 8.49 -8.54
C ASN A 21 -11.17 9.80 -7.88
N MET A 22 -10.06 10.39 -8.32
CA MET A 22 -9.59 11.69 -7.82
C MET A 22 -9.46 12.65 -8.99
N LYS A 23 -9.88 13.90 -8.80
CA LYS A 23 -9.67 14.94 -9.80
C LYS A 23 -8.24 15.45 -9.70
N ASP A 24 -7.52 15.42 -10.82
CA ASP A 24 -6.23 16.09 -10.94
C ASP A 24 -6.45 17.60 -10.97
N GLU A 25 -5.78 18.32 -10.06
CA GLU A 25 -5.88 19.78 -9.98
C GLU A 25 -5.18 20.47 -11.17
N ALA A 26 -4.14 19.85 -11.73
CA ALA A 26 -3.35 20.44 -12.81
C ALA A 26 -4.06 20.34 -14.17
N THR A 27 -4.60 19.16 -14.48
CA THR A 27 -5.24 18.88 -15.77
C THR A 27 -6.77 18.96 -15.72
N GLY A 28 -7.36 18.89 -14.53
CA GLY A 28 -8.81 18.77 -14.35
C GLY A 28 -9.38 17.38 -14.65
N GLU A 29 -8.54 16.43 -15.08
CA GLU A 29 -8.95 15.07 -15.44
C GLU A 29 -9.29 14.22 -14.21
N ILE A 30 -10.15 13.23 -14.38
CA ILE A 30 -10.45 12.24 -13.33
C ILE A 30 -9.46 11.08 -13.45
N LEU A 31 -8.61 10.93 -12.45
CA LEU A 31 -7.64 9.85 -12.31
C LEU A 31 -8.25 8.69 -11.53
N LEU A 32 -8.02 7.47 -12.03
CA LEU A 32 -8.46 6.24 -11.37
C LEU A 32 -7.28 5.61 -10.65
N PHE A 33 -7.37 5.57 -9.33
CA PHE A 33 -6.45 4.85 -8.47
C PHE A 33 -7.02 3.48 -8.12
N ARG A 34 -6.17 2.46 -8.16
CA ARG A 34 -6.53 1.08 -7.86
C ARG A 34 -5.60 0.54 -6.81
N LEU A 35 -6.15 -0.18 -5.84
CA LEU A 35 -5.41 -0.97 -4.87
C LEU A 35 -5.93 -2.39 -4.91
N VAL A 36 -5.02 -3.34 -4.99
CA VAL A 36 -5.27 -4.75 -4.70
C VAL A 36 -4.30 -5.17 -3.61
N ALA A 37 -4.79 -5.83 -2.58
CA ALA A 37 -3.99 -6.47 -1.55
C ALA A 37 -4.46 -7.90 -1.34
N GLU A 38 -3.53 -8.81 -1.08
CA GLU A 38 -3.78 -10.22 -0.82
C GLU A 38 -2.97 -10.70 0.38
N GLN A 39 -3.59 -11.45 1.27
CA GLN A 39 -2.90 -12.14 2.37
C GLN A 39 -2.21 -13.41 1.86
N VAL A 40 -1.02 -13.24 1.28
CA VAL A 40 -0.22 -14.30 0.63
C VAL A 40 0.46 -15.29 1.58
N SER A 41 0.49 -15.02 2.88
CA SER A 41 0.99 -15.96 3.89
C SER A 41 0.30 -15.74 5.22
N HIS A 42 -0.04 -16.83 5.93
CA HIS A 42 -0.67 -16.77 7.26
C HIS A 42 0.33 -17.03 8.40
N ASN A 43 1.39 -17.80 8.17
CA ASN A 43 2.38 -18.12 9.18
C ASN A 43 3.81 -18.11 8.60
N PRO A 44 4.54 -16.98 8.66
CA PRO A 44 4.14 -15.72 9.29
C PRO A 44 3.13 -14.91 8.45
N PRO A 45 2.31 -14.02 9.05
CA PRO A 45 1.39 -13.16 8.31
C PRO A 45 2.13 -12.21 7.35
N VAL A 46 1.83 -12.29 6.06
CA VAL A 46 2.34 -11.38 5.01
C VAL A 46 1.21 -11.02 4.06
N ASN A 47 1.09 -9.73 3.76
CA ASN A 47 0.23 -9.18 2.72
C ASN A 47 1.07 -8.73 1.54
N ALA A 48 0.74 -9.15 0.32
CA ALA A 48 1.24 -8.53 -0.89
C ALA A 48 0.23 -7.47 -1.34
N PHE A 49 0.70 -6.39 -1.96
CA PHE A 49 -0.17 -5.35 -2.48
C PHE A 49 0.40 -4.71 -3.75
N HIS A 50 -0.52 -4.20 -4.56
CA HIS A 50 -0.26 -3.43 -5.76
C HIS A 50 -1.21 -2.23 -5.80
N PHE A 51 -0.65 -1.04 -5.93
CA PHE A 51 -1.35 0.21 -6.07
C PHE A 51 -0.93 0.89 -7.36
N GLU A 52 -1.87 1.38 -8.16
CA GLU A 52 -1.54 2.01 -9.45
C GLU A 52 -2.46 3.18 -9.80
N CYS A 53 -1.90 4.11 -10.57
CA CYS A 53 -2.61 5.10 -11.38
C CYS A 53 -2.08 4.99 -12.82
N PRO A 54 -2.71 4.17 -13.68
CA PRO A 54 -2.23 3.93 -15.04
C PRO A 54 -2.09 5.21 -15.88
N GLN A 55 -3.02 6.16 -15.71
CA GLN A 55 -3.01 7.46 -16.41
C GLN A 55 -1.73 8.25 -16.15
N GLN A 56 -1.17 8.14 -14.94
CA GLN A 56 0.08 8.82 -14.57
C GLN A 56 1.31 7.93 -14.68
N ARG A 57 1.17 6.68 -15.13
CA ARG A 57 2.25 5.66 -15.15
C ARG A 57 2.95 5.56 -13.79
N LEU A 58 2.15 5.64 -12.73
CA LEU A 58 2.58 5.56 -11.34
C LEU A 58 2.15 4.21 -10.78
N SER A 59 3.07 3.45 -10.20
CA SER A 59 2.74 2.19 -9.53
C SER A 59 3.55 2.02 -8.24
N ILE A 60 2.96 1.30 -7.29
CA ILE A 60 3.62 0.85 -6.07
C ILE A 60 3.28 -0.61 -5.89
N SER A 61 4.30 -1.46 -5.82
CA SER A 61 4.14 -2.89 -5.54
C SER A 61 4.97 -3.27 -4.34
N GLY A 62 4.48 -4.16 -3.49
CA GLY A 62 5.26 -4.56 -2.33
C GLY A 62 4.61 -5.64 -1.48
N ASN A 63 5.26 -5.89 -0.36
CA ASN A 63 4.74 -6.76 0.68
C ASN A 63 4.90 -6.09 2.05
N LEU A 64 4.01 -6.45 2.97
CA LEU A 64 3.99 -5.96 4.33
C LEU A 64 3.73 -7.11 5.29
N SER A 65 4.57 -7.22 6.31
CA SER A 65 4.40 -8.10 7.45
C SER A 65 4.39 -7.26 8.73
N ILE A 66 3.48 -7.59 9.63
CA ILE A 66 3.35 -6.90 10.92
C ILE A 66 3.53 -7.94 12.01
N LYS A 67 4.57 -7.77 12.82
CA LYS A 67 4.84 -8.61 14.00
C LYS A 67 4.60 -7.79 15.26
N ALA A 68 3.61 -8.18 16.04
CA ALA A 68 3.34 -7.58 17.34
C ALA A 68 3.88 -8.49 18.45
N LYS A 69 4.62 -7.91 19.40
CA LYS A 69 5.13 -8.61 20.59
C LYS A 69 4.69 -7.88 21.84
N PHE A 70 4.09 -8.61 22.78
CA PHE A 70 3.78 -8.09 24.09
C PHE A 70 5.07 -7.99 24.93
N MET A 71 5.34 -6.81 25.48
CA MET A 71 6.56 -6.49 26.24
C MET A 71 6.22 -6.02 27.66
N GLY A 72 5.27 -6.70 28.31
CA GLY A 72 4.84 -6.43 29.67
C GLY A 72 3.80 -5.32 29.77
N MET A 73 4.22 -4.05 29.68
CA MET A 73 3.29 -2.91 29.80
C MET A 73 2.84 -2.32 28.47
N TYR A 74 3.47 -2.73 27.36
CA TYR A 74 3.18 -2.22 26.03
C TYR A 74 3.32 -3.32 24.96
N VAL A 75 2.84 -3.00 23.76
CA VAL A 75 2.98 -3.85 22.57
C VAL A 75 3.99 -3.19 21.64
N GLY A 76 5.09 -3.89 21.37
CA GLY A 76 6.03 -3.51 20.32
C GLY A 76 5.52 -4.02 18.97
N VAL A 77 5.54 -3.16 17.95
CA VAL A 77 5.15 -3.51 16.58
C VAL A 77 6.37 -3.35 15.68
N THR A 78 6.71 -4.41 14.96
CA THR A 78 7.75 -4.42 13.94
C THR A 78 7.10 -4.58 12.58
N LEU A 79 7.35 -3.63 11.69
CA LEU A 79 6.96 -3.69 10.29
C LEU A 79 8.14 -4.28 9.51
N GLY A 80 7.84 -5.19 8.59
CA GLY A 80 8.82 -5.74 7.66
C GLY A 80 8.21 -5.89 6.28
N GLY A 81 9.05 -6.13 5.29
CA GLY A 81 8.68 -6.15 3.88
C GLY A 81 9.29 -4.98 3.13
N ASP A 82 9.14 -5.01 1.81
CA ASP A 82 9.75 -4.08 0.89
C ASP A 82 8.71 -3.60 -0.12
N MET A 83 8.95 -2.43 -0.71
CA MET A 83 8.12 -1.89 -1.76
C MET A 83 8.96 -1.22 -2.85
N VAL A 84 8.45 -1.30 -4.07
CA VAL A 84 9.00 -0.67 -5.26
C VAL A 84 8.02 0.39 -5.72
N LEU A 85 8.52 1.63 -5.88
CA LEU A 85 7.81 2.75 -6.47
C LEU A 85 8.30 2.94 -7.90
N GLU A 86 7.39 2.88 -8.86
CA GLU A 86 7.66 3.16 -10.26
C GLU A 86 7.07 4.53 -10.61
N LEU A 87 7.94 5.43 -11.09
CA LEU A 87 7.59 6.76 -11.53
C LEU A 87 7.73 6.87 -13.05
N PRO A 88 6.93 7.73 -13.70
CA PRO A 88 7.16 8.08 -15.10
C PRO A 88 8.56 8.69 -15.28
N ALA A 89 9.18 8.44 -16.43
CA ALA A 89 10.45 9.06 -16.79
C ALA A 89 10.35 10.57 -16.69
N HIS A 90 11.20 11.17 -15.86
CA HIS A 90 11.26 12.61 -15.70
C HIS A 90 12.06 13.18 -16.88
N ASN A 91 11.39 13.66 -17.93
CA ASN A 91 12.02 14.45 -18.97
C ASN A 91 12.35 15.84 -18.39
N GLN A 92 13.45 15.96 -17.66
CA GLN A 92 14.09 17.27 -17.51
C GLN A 92 14.74 17.60 -18.86
N SER A 93 14.08 18.41 -19.68
CA SER A 93 14.78 19.26 -20.63
C SER A 93 15.62 20.23 -19.79
N GLN A 94 16.90 19.90 -19.59
CA GLN A 94 17.91 20.90 -19.28
C GLN A 94 18.08 21.76 -20.53
N ASP A 95 17.20 22.74 -20.70
CA ASP A 95 17.45 23.87 -21.59
C ASP A 95 18.04 25.00 -20.74
N GLN A 96 19.37 25.13 -20.78
CA GLN A 96 20.10 26.37 -20.56
C GLN A 96 20.95 26.65 -21.79
#